data_AF-A0A379VTT9-F1
#
_entry.id   AF-A0A379VTT9-F1
#
_cell.length_a   1.000
_cell.length_b   1.000
_cell.length_c   1.000
_cell.angle_alpha   90.00
_cell.angle_beta   90.00
_cell.angle_gamma   90.00
#
_symmetry.space_group_name_H-M   'P 1'
#
loop_
_entity.id
_entity.type
_entity.pdbx_description
1 polymer ?
#
loop_
_entity_poly.entity_id
_entity_poly.type
_entity_poly.pdbx_seq_one_letter_code
_entity_poly.pdbx_strand_id
1 'polypeptide(L)'
;MFNITNIQPTARHQSISNEASTEVPLKEEIWNKISAFFSSEHQVEAQSCIAYLCHPPETASPEEIKSKFECLRTLAFPAYADNILYSRGGADQYCILSENSQEILSIVFNTEGYTVEGGGKSVTYTRVTESEQASSASGSKDAVNYELNWSEWVKAAPAEEAANREKAVQRMRDCLKIIRRNSV
;
A
#
# COMPACT_ATOMS: atom_id res chain seq x y z
N MET A 1 48.74 25.42 -25.78
CA MET A 1 49.04 24.69 -24.53
C MET A 1 48.22 25.34 -23.43
N PHE A 2 47.15 24.69 -22.96
CA PHE A 2 46.29 25.22 -21.89
C PHE A 2 46.52 24.38 -20.62
N ASN A 3 46.94 25.04 -19.55
CA ASN A 3 47.03 24.48 -18.20
C ASN A 3 45.67 24.64 -17.52
N ILE A 4 45.09 23.54 -17.05
CA ILE A 4 43.88 23.53 -16.23
C ILE A 4 44.27 23.01 -14.84
N THR A 5 44.34 23.91 -13.86
CA THR A 5 44.40 23.57 -12.43
C THR A 5 43.00 23.65 -11.82
N ASN A 6 42.48 22.47 -11.50
CA ASN A 6 41.75 22.08 -10.30
C ASN A 6 41.06 23.18 -9.45
N ILE A 7 39.72 23.14 -9.42
CA ILE A 7 38.90 23.43 -8.24
C ILE A 7 37.66 22.50 -8.23
N GLN A 8 37.56 21.69 -7.18
CA GLN A 8 36.36 21.02 -6.65
C GLN A 8 36.25 21.43 -5.17
N PRO A 9 35.14 21.23 -4.44
CA PRO A 9 33.77 20.88 -4.83
C PRO A 9 32.71 21.78 -4.13
N THR A 10 31.47 21.83 -4.63
CA THR A 10 30.22 21.75 -3.82
C THR A 10 29.07 21.54 -4.81
N ALA A 11 29.01 20.34 -5.39
CA ALA A 11 27.74 19.86 -5.91
C ALA A 11 26.90 19.51 -4.68
N ARG A 12 25.96 20.38 -4.31
CA ARG A 12 24.83 19.97 -3.48
C ARG A 12 24.15 18.84 -4.25
N HIS A 13 24.26 17.63 -3.72
CA HIS A 13 23.55 16.46 -4.21
C HIS A 13 22.04 16.75 -4.17
N GLN A 14 21.51 17.28 -5.27
CA GLN A 14 20.14 16.98 -5.68
C GLN A 14 20.18 15.60 -6.32
N SER A 15 20.25 14.55 -5.49
CA SER A 15 19.79 13.24 -5.94
C SER A 15 18.28 13.24 -5.81
N ILE A 16 17.63 13.77 -6.85
CA ILE A 16 16.37 13.18 -7.29
C ILE A 16 16.77 11.81 -7.82
N SER A 17 16.77 10.79 -6.96
CA SER A 17 16.75 9.41 -7.41
C SER A 17 15.35 9.13 -7.92
N ASN A 18 15.08 9.62 -9.13
CA ASN A 18 14.22 8.91 -10.07
C ASN A 18 15.05 7.73 -10.57
N GLU A 19 15.28 6.76 -9.69
CA GLU A 19 15.63 5.44 -10.16
C GLU A 19 14.34 4.88 -10.72
N ALA A 20 14.29 4.80 -12.05
CA ALA A 20 13.46 3.83 -12.73
C ALA A 20 13.83 2.48 -12.13
N SER A 21 13.11 2.08 -11.07
CA SER A 21 13.30 0.84 -10.36
C SER A 21 13.12 -0.27 -11.39
N THR A 22 14.22 -0.86 -11.86
CA THR A 22 14.23 -2.21 -12.46
C THR A 22 14.01 -3.22 -11.34
N GLU A 23 12.95 -2.97 -10.58
CA GLU A 23 12.52 -3.73 -9.44
C GLU A 23 11.41 -4.60 -9.98
N VAL A 24 11.73 -5.88 -10.13
CA VAL A 24 10.71 -6.91 -10.31
C VAL A 24 9.63 -6.61 -9.28
N PRO A 25 8.38 -6.32 -9.69
CA PRO A 25 7.30 -6.02 -8.78
C PRO A 25 7.30 -7.09 -7.69
N LEU A 26 7.25 -6.71 -6.41
CA LEU A 26 7.32 -7.65 -5.27
C LEU A 26 6.36 -8.85 -5.45
N LYS A 27 5.21 -8.61 -6.10
CA LYS A 27 4.28 -9.64 -6.61
C LYS A 27 4.94 -10.70 -7.50
N GLU A 28 5.69 -10.30 -8.53
CA GLU A 28 6.35 -11.20 -9.49
C GLU A 28 7.47 -12.01 -8.84
N GLU A 29 8.23 -11.42 -7.91
CA GLU A 29 9.26 -12.15 -7.17
C GLU A 29 8.65 -13.26 -6.31
N ILE A 30 7.59 -12.93 -5.56
CA ILE A 30 6.84 -13.88 -4.76
C ILE A 30 6.25 -14.96 -5.66
N TRP A 31 5.58 -14.56 -6.74
CA TRP A 31 4.96 -15.48 -7.70
C TRP A 31 5.96 -16.47 -8.28
N ASN A 32 7.13 -16.02 -8.70
CA ASN A 32 8.15 -16.90 -9.28
C ASN A 32 8.59 -18.00 -8.29
N LYS A 33 8.56 -17.72 -6.98
CA LYS A 33 8.96 -18.67 -5.94
C LYS A 33 7.84 -19.65 -5.53
N ILE A 34 6.57 -19.29 -5.70
CA ILE A 34 5.43 -20.13 -5.28
C ILE A 34 4.50 -20.56 -6.42
N SER A 35 4.78 -20.19 -7.66
CA SER A 35 3.94 -20.54 -8.83
C SER A 35 3.76 -22.05 -8.99
N ALA A 36 4.78 -22.83 -8.60
CA ALA A 36 4.74 -24.30 -8.59
C ALA A 36 3.72 -24.89 -7.60
N PHE A 37 3.22 -24.09 -6.65
CA PHE A 37 2.25 -24.56 -5.66
C PHE A 37 0.84 -24.68 -6.22
N PHE A 38 0.56 -24.02 -7.35
CA PHE A 38 -0.80 -23.89 -7.88
C PHE A 38 -0.93 -24.59 -9.24
N SER A 39 -2.06 -25.25 -9.46
CA SER A 39 -2.42 -25.77 -10.79
C SER A 39 -2.70 -24.62 -11.76
N SER A 40 -2.52 -24.82 -13.06
CA SER A 40 -2.78 -23.80 -14.09
C SER A 40 -4.18 -23.19 -14.02
N GLU A 41 -5.17 -23.95 -13.54
CA GLU A 41 -6.56 -23.49 -13.34
C GLU A 41 -6.68 -22.46 -12.20
N HIS A 42 -5.89 -22.63 -11.14
CA HIS A 42 -5.94 -21.79 -9.95
C HIS A 42 -4.92 -20.65 -9.93
N GLN A 43 -4.03 -20.58 -10.93
CA GLN A 43 -2.97 -19.56 -10.95
C GLN A 43 -3.51 -18.12 -10.97
N VAL A 44 -4.58 -17.85 -11.71
CA VAL A 44 -5.16 -16.50 -11.80
C VAL A 44 -5.71 -16.06 -10.45
N GLU A 45 -6.39 -16.96 -9.75
CA GLU A 45 -6.97 -16.70 -8.43
C GLU A 45 -5.89 -16.55 -7.36
N ALA A 46 -4.86 -17.41 -7.41
CA ALA A 46 -3.70 -17.33 -6.53
C ALA A 46 -2.93 -16.01 -6.72
N GLN A 47 -2.69 -15.58 -7.96
CA GLN A 47 -2.07 -14.28 -8.25
C GLN A 47 -2.89 -13.10 -7.73
N SER A 48 -4.22 -13.18 -7.78
CA SER A 48 -5.11 -12.15 -7.23
C SER A 48 -4.97 -12.06 -5.70
N CYS A 49 -4.91 -13.21 -5.02
CA CYS A 49 -4.70 -13.25 -3.57
C CYS A 49 -3.32 -12.72 -3.19
N ILE A 50 -2.26 -13.10 -3.91
CA ILE A 50 -0.91 -12.59 -3.67
C ILE A 50 -0.86 -11.08 -3.90
N ALA A 51 -1.46 -10.57 -4.98
CA ALA A 51 -1.50 -9.14 -5.25
C ALA A 51 -2.15 -8.35 -4.10
N TYR A 52 -3.25 -8.88 -3.55
CA TYR A 52 -3.91 -8.32 -2.37
C TYR A 52 -3.00 -8.37 -1.13
N LEU A 53 -2.31 -9.48 -0.88
CA LEU A 53 -1.44 -9.63 0.30
C LEU A 53 -0.14 -8.82 0.20
N CYS A 54 0.35 -8.52 -1.00
CA CYS A 54 1.49 -7.64 -1.20
C CYS A 54 1.16 -6.18 -0.90
N HIS A 55 -0.07 -5.76 -1.18
CA HIS A 55 -0.54 -4.39 -0.98
C HIS A 55 -1.96 -4.39 -0.40
N PRO A 56 -2.14 -4.89 0.83
CA PRO A 56 -3.44 -4.89 1.47
C PRO A 56 -3.87 -3.44 1.70
N PRO A 57 -5.15 -3.11 1.44
CA PRO A 57 -5.65 -1.76 1.68
C PRO A 57 -5.53 -1.39 3.16
N GLU A 58 -5.31 -0.11 3.47
CA GLU A 58 -5.19 0.38 4.87
C GLU A 58 -6.43 0.05 5.73
N THR A 59 -7.59 -0.14 5.09
CA THR A 59 -8.84 -0.54 5.73
C THR A 59 -9.03 -2.06 5.84
N ALA A 60 -8.06 -2.86 5.38
CA ALA A 60 -8.16 -4.31 5.40
C ALA A 60 -8.33 -4.81 6.83
N SER A 61 -9.38 -5.60 7.03
CA SER A 61 -9.59 -6.30 8.29
C SER A 61 -8.64 -7.51 8.40
N PRO A 62 -8.22 -7.89 9.63
CA PRO A 62 -7.48 -9.13 9.84
C PRO A 62 -8.19 -10.36 9.28
N GLU A 63 -9.52 -10.37 9.32
CA GLU A 63 -10.37 -11.43 8.79
C GLU A 63 -10.28 -11.54 7.25
N GLU A 64 -10.23 -10.40 6.53
CA GLU A 64 -10.04 -10.40 5.08
C GLU A 64 -8.67 -10.92 4.69
N ILE A 65 -7.62 -10.48 5.37
CA ILE A 65 -6.25 -10.97 5.13
C ILE A 65 -6.18 -12.48 5.41
N LYS A 66 -6.72 -12.93 6.54
CA LYS A 66 -6.83 -14.36 6.88
C LYS A 66 -7.58 -15.13 5.79
N SER A 67 -8.71 -14.60 5.30
CA SER A 67 -9.48 -15.23 4.23
C SER A 67 -8.66 -15.39 2.94
N LYS A 68 -7.76 -14.45 2.62
CA LYS A 68 -6.86 -14.58 1.46
C LYS A 68 -5.77 -15.64 1.67
N PHE A 69 -5.23 -15.78 2.88
CA PHE A 69 -4.31 -16.87 3.20
C PHE A 69 -4.99 -18.25 3.09
N GLU A 70 -6.21 -18.40 3.62
CA GLU A 70 -6.96 -19.66 3.50
C GLU A 70 -7.36 -19.98 2.05
N CYS A 71 -7.69 -18.95 1.26
CA CYS A 71 -7.92 -19.09 -0.17
C CYS A 71 -6.66 -19.62 -0.87
N LEU A 72 -5.49 -19.00 -0.65
CA LEU A 72 -4.22 -19.50 -1.19
C LEU A 72 -3.94 -20.95 -0.76
N ARG A 73 -4.20 -21.27 0.50
CA ARG A 73 -4.00 -22.63 1.03
C ARG A 73 -4.88 -23.67 0.33
N THR A 74 -6.12 -23.29 0.02
CA THR A 74 -7.09 -24.17 -0.67
C THR A 74 -6.73 -24.37 -2.15
N LEU A 75 -6.19 -23.32 -2.78
CA LEU A 75 -5.77 -23.35 -4.19
C LEU A 75 -4.44 -24.08 -4.40
N ALA A 76 -3.58 -24.14 -3.37
CA ALA A 76 -2.31 -24.83 -3.43
C ALA A 76 -2.51 -26.35 -3.45
N PHE A 77 -1.58 -27.07 -4.09
CA PHE A 77 -1.55 -28.53 -3.97
C PHE A 77 -1.38 -28.94 -2.50
N PRO A 78 -1.96 -30.06 -2.06
CA PRO A 78 -1.89 -30.51 -0.67
C PRO A 78 -0.45 -30.60 -0.13
N ALA A 79 0.52 -30.93 -0.98
CA ALA A 79 1.94 -31.00 -0.63
C ALA A 79 2.56 -29.65 -0.22
N TYR A 80 1.96 -28.53 -0.64
CA TYR A 80 2.41 -27.17 -0.36
C TYR A 80 1.45 -26.39 0.54
N ALA A 81 0.31 -26.97 0.91
CA ALA A 81 -0.65 -26.32 1.82
C ALA A 81 -0.04 -26.00 3.18
N ASP A 82 0.94 -26.79 3.63
CA ASP A 82 1.67 -26.57 4.88
C ASP A 82 2.73 -25.45 4.78
N ASN A 83 3.08 -25.02 3.56
CA ASN A 83 3.95 -23.85 3.35
C ASN A 83 3.19 -22.52 3.55
N ILE A 84 1.87 -22.57 3.66
CA ILE A 84 1.01 -21.41 3.93
C ILE A 84 0.58 -21.51 5.40
N LEU A 85 1.32 -20.78 6.25
CA LEU A 85 1.19 -20.86 7.70
C LEU A 85 0.33 -19.72 8.24
N TYR A 86 -0.52 -20.07 9.22
CA TYR A 86 -1.23 -19.12 10.04
C TYR A 86 -0.88 -19.36 11.52
N SER A 87 -0.46 -18.30 12.21
CA SER A 87 -0.03 -18.26 13.61
C SER A 87 1.23 -19.09 13.92
N ARG A 88 2.35 -18.40 14.15
CA ARG A 88 3.51 -18.95 14.85
C ARG A 88 3.53 -18.37 16.26
N GLY A 89 3.18 -19.17 17.27
CA GLY A 89 3.44 -18.82 18.68
C GLY A 89 2.55 -17.72 19.28
N GLY A 90 1.27 -17.65 18.94
CA GLY A 90 0.30 -16.77 19.60
C GLY A 90 0.33 -15.30 19.18
N ALA A 91 1.22 -14.93 18.25
CA ALA A 91 1.12 -13.69 17.49
C ALA A 91 0.28 -13.93 16.24
N ASP A 92 -0.57 -12.95 15.91
CA ASP A 92 -1.34 -12.88 14.67
C ASP A 92 -0.39 -12.67 13.47
N GLN A 93 0.42 -13.67 13.16
CA GLN A 93 1.39 -13.68 12.06
C GLN A 93 0.97 -14.70 11.00
N TYR A 94 1.02 -14.29 9.75
CA TYR A 94 0.73 -15.12 8.58
C TYR A 94 1.96 -15.19 7.69
N CYS A 95 2.37 -16.38 7.27
CA CYS A 95 3.58 -16.57 6.49
C CYS A 95 3.35 -17.46 5.27
N ILE A 96 4.03 -17.13 4.18
CA ILE A 96 4.17 -17.99 3.00
C ILE A 96 5.64 -18.37 2.89
N LEU A 97 5.90 -19.68 2.94
CA LEU A 97 7.23 -20.26 2.77
C LEU A 97 7.44 -20.71 1.32
N SER A 98 8.70 -20.67 0.89
CA SER A 98 9.15 -21.33 -0.34
C SER A 98 9.20 -22.85 -0.16
N GLU A 99 9.44 -23.57 -1.25
CA GLU A 99 9.74 -25.01 -1.22
C GLU A 99 10.93 -25.35 -0.28
N ASN A 100 11.87 -24.42 -0.11
CA ASN A 100 13.03 -24.56 0.77
C ASN A 100 12.75 -24.10 2.22
N SER A 101 11.49 -23.93 2.61
CA SER A 101 11.08 -23.40 3.93
C SER A 101 11.63 -21.99 4.25
N GLN A 102 12.00 -21.22 3.21
CA GLN A 102 12.40 -19.82 3.39
C GLN A 102 11.18 -18.92 3.34
N GLU A 103 11.05 -17.99 4.28
CA GLU A 103 9.98 -16.99 4.30
C GLU A 103 10.04 -16.10 3.04
N ILE A 104 8.96 -16.10 2.28
CA ILE A 104 8.79 -15.29 1.07
C ILE A 104 7.96 -14.04 1.37
N LEU A 105 6.88 -14.23 2.12
CA LEU A 105 5.97 -13.18 2.55
C LEU A 105 5.56 -13.46 3.99
N SER A 106 5.64 -12.45 4.85
CA SER A 106 5.13 -12.48 6.21
C SER A 106 4.24 -11.26 6.45
N ILE A 107 3.10 -11.45 7.09
CA ILE A 107 2.25 -10.37 7.58
C ILE A 107 2.10 -10.53 9.08
N VAL A 108 2.58 -9.54 9.83
CA VAL A 108 2.54 -9.51 11.29
C VAL A 108 1.53 -8.46 11.74
N PHE A 109 0.47 -8.87 12.42
CA PHE A 109 -0.46 -7.93 13.03
C PHE A 109 0.07 -7.48 14.40
N ASN A 110 0.01 -6.16 14.62
CA ASN A 110 0.39 -5.48 15.85
C ASN A 110 -0.84 -4.81 16.47
N THR A 111 -0.73 -4.35 17.72
CA THR A 111 -1.81 -3.62 18.40
C THR A 111 -2.28 -2.38 17.64
N GLU A 112 -1.40 -1.74 16.87
CA GLU A 112 -1.67 -0.52 16.14
C GLU A 112 -1.83 -0.71 14.63
N GLY A 113 -1.86 -1.94 14.10
CA GLY A 113 -1.95 -2.17 12.65
C GLY A 113 -1.31 -3.49 12.20
N TYR A 114 -0.62 -3.50 11.07
CA TYR A 114 0.08 -4.68 10.60
C TYR A 114 1.30 -4.33 9.71
N THR A 115 2.29 -5.21 9.69
CA THR A 115 3.52 -5.07 8.92
C THR A 115 3.58 -6.19 7.88
N VAL A 116 3.82 -5.83 6.62
CA VAL A 116 4.01 -6.77 5.50
C VAL A 116 5.49 -6.82 5.15
N GLU A 117 6.10 -8.00 5.27
CA GLU A 117 7.50 -8.25 4.95
C GLU A 117 7.60 -9.20 3.75
N GLY A 118 8.29 -8.79 2.69
CA GLY A 118 8.47 -9.61 1.49
C GLY A 118 9.53 -9.03 0.57
N GLY A 119 10.26 -9.89 -0.16
CA GLY A 119 11.30 -9.45 -1.11
C GLY A 119 12.40 -8.58 -0.49
N GLY A 120 12.70 -8.76 0.80
CA GLY A 120 13.66 -7.93 1.54
C GLY A 120 13.17 -6.53 1.92
N LYS A 121 11.88 -6.23 1.72
CA LYS A 121 11.23 -4.98 2.12
C LYS A 121 10.24 -5.23 3.25
N SER A 122 10.07 -4.21 4.09
CA SER A 122 9.05 -4.19 5.16
C SER A 122 8.22 -2.93 5.00
N VAL A 123 6.90 -3.09 4.95
CA VAL A 123 5.93 -1.99 4.87
C VAL A 123 5.02 -2.08 6.08
N THR A 124 5.02 -1.03 6.90
CA THR A 124 4.17 -0.96 8.09
C THR A 124 2.93 -0.12 7.82
N TYR A 125 1.76 -0.71 8.06
CA TYR A 125 0.46 -0.07 7.99
C TYR A 125 -0.01 0.22 9.41
N THR A 126 -0.23 1.50 9.71
CA THR A 126 -0.80 1.92 10.99
C THR A 126 -2.31 2.08 10.83
N ARG A 127 -3.06 1.45 11.73
CA ARG A 127 -4.50 1.56 11.83
C ARG A 127 -4.77 2.95 12.39
N VAL A 128 -5.24 3.86 11.54
CA VAL A 128 -5.69 5.18 12.01
C VAL A 128 -6.87 4.93 12.94
N THR A 129 -6.64 5.00 14.24
CA THR A 129 -7.73 4.99 15.21
C THR A 129 -8.51 6.28 15.03
N GLU A 130 -9.85 6.20 15.00
CA GLU A 130 -10.74 7.35 14.84
C GLU A 130 -10.51 8.45 15.90
N SER A 131 -9.77 8.14 16.97
CA SER A 131 -9.28 9.06 18.00
C SER A 131 -8.24 10.08 17.53
N GLU A 132 -7.49 9.82 16.44
CA GLU A 132 -6.47 10.76 15.93
C GLU A 132 -6.96 11.61 14.74
N GLN A 133 -8.14 11.31 14.20
CA GLN A 133 -8.79 12.17 13.20
C GLN A 133 -9.20 13.54 13.75
N ALA A 134 -9.20 13.72 15.08
CA ALA A 134 -9.44 15.00 15.72
C ALA A 134 -8.15 15.82 15.99
N SER A 135 -6.94 15.23 15.86
CA SER A 135 -5.69 15.93 16.20
C SER A 135 -4.63 15.95 15.10
N SER A 136 -4.81 15.19 14.01
CA SER A 136 -3.90 15.19 12.86
C SER A 136 -4.40 16.09 11.72
N ALA A 137 -4.81 17.32 12.06
CA ALA A 137 -4.77 18.45 11.14
C ALA A 137 -3.36 19.09 11.18
N SER A 138 -2.31 18.26 11.12
CA SER A 138 -0.93 18.72 11.04
C SER A 138 -0.15 17.86 10.05
N GLY A 139 -0.24 18.23 8.77
CA GLY A 139 0.87 18.08 7.85
C GLY A 139 1.10 16.72 7.19
N SER A 140 0.07 16.09 6.60
CA SER A 140 0.37 15.28 5.41
C SER A 140 0.73 16.25 4.26
N LYS A 141 1.86 16.02 3.59
CA LYS A 141 2.27 16.81 2.42
C LYS A 141 1.18 16.84 1.33
N ASP A 142 0.26 15.88 1.32
CA ASP A 142 -0.85 15.80 0.38
C ASP A 142 -2.00 16.77 0.66
N ALA A 143 -2.27 17.11 1.93
CA ALA A 143 -3.30 18.10 2.27
C ALA A 143 -2.90 19.51 1.85
N VAL A 144 -1.60 19.84 2.00
CA VAL A 144 -1.02 21.09 1.50
C VAL A 144 -1.03 21.13 -0.03
N ASN A 145 -0.89 19.98 -0.68
CA ASN A 145 -0.95 19.85 -2.13
C ASN A 145 -2.40 20.01 -2.68
N TYR A 146 -3.42 19.58 -1.95
CA TYR A 146 -4.82 19.73 -2.37
C TYR A 146 -5.23 21.21 -2.43
N GLU A 147 -5.01 21.98 -1.37
CA GLU A 147 -5.44 23.38 -1.32
C GLU A 147 -4.72 24.25 -2.36
N LEU A 148 -3.43 23.94 -2.61
CA LEU A 148 -2.64 24.59 -3.65
C LEU A 148 -3.16 24.25 -5.06
N ASN A 149 -3.37 22.97 -5.35
CA ASN A 149 -3.92 22.53 -6.65
C ASN A 149 -5.35 23.04 -6.87
N TRP A 150 -6.17 23.06 -5.82
CA TRP A 150 -7.53 23.62 -5.86
C TRP A 150 -7.51 25.12 -6.18
N SER A 151 -6.64 25.87 -5.51
CA SER A 151 -6.49 27.31 -5.73
C SER A 151 -6.03 27.63 -7.15
N GLU A 152 -5.06 26.88 -7.68
CA GLU A 152 -4.58 27.04 -9.05
C GLU A 152 -5.67 26.70 -10.09
N TRP A 153 -6.42 25.62 -9.86
CA TRP A 153 -7.53 25.25 -10.72
C TRP A 153 -8.65 26.31 -10.72
N VAL A 154 -9.01 26.87 -9.56
CA VAL A 154 -10.04 27.92 -9.46
C VAL A 154 -9.60 29.19 -10.20
N LYS A 155 -8.32 29.58 -10.14
CA LYS A 155 -7.78 30.75 -10.86
C LYS A 155 -7.76 30.56 -12.37
N ALA A 156 -7.42 29.35 -12.83
CA ALA A 156 -7.24 29.06 -14.26
C ALA A 156 -8.56 28.93 -15.02
N ALA A 157 -9.68 28.81 -14.31
CA ALA A 157 -10.89 28.28 -14.89
C ALA A 157 -11.94 29.38 -15.20
N PRO A 158 -12.79 29.22 -16.25
CA PRO A 158 -13.65 30.30 -16.73
C PRO A 158 -14.63 30.86 -15.69
N ALA A 159 -14.80 32.18 -15.67
CA ALA A 159 -15.65 32.89 -14.70
C ALA A 159 -17.14 32.51 -14.82
N GLU A 160 -17.60 32.16 -16.03
CA GLU A 160 -18.98 31.74 -16.29
C GLU A 160 -19.39 30.47 -15.52
N GLU A 161 -18.42 29.61 -15.22
CA GLU A 161 -18.66 28.34 -14.50
C GLU A 161 -18.48 28.46 -12.99
N ALA A 162 -18.02 29.60 -12.47
CA ALA A 162 -17.71 29.78 -11.05
C ALA A 162 -18.92 29.48 -10.14
N ALA A 163 -20.10 29.96 -10.53
CA ALA A 163 -21.34 29.74 -9.77
C ALA A 163 -21.75 28.26 -9.73
N ASN A 164 -21.57 27.53 -10.84
CA ASN A 164 -21.91 26.11 -10.92
C ASN A 164 -20.95 25.26 -10.06
N ARG A 165 -19.67 25.64 -10.02
CA ARG A 165 -18.65 24.96 -9.20
C ARG A 165 -18.88 25.18 -7.72
N GLU A 166 -19.14 26.42 -7.29
CA GLU A 166 -19.45 26.70 -5.87
C GLU A 166 -20.68 25.89 -5.42
N LYS A 167 -21.70 25.82 -6.27
CA LYS A 167 -22.90 25.01 -6.00
C LYS A 167 -22.60 23.50 -5.89
N ALA A 168 -21.71 22.98 -6.72
CA ALA A 168 -21.28 21.58 -6.66
C ALA A 168 -20.49 21.28 -5.39
N VAL A 169 -19.52 22.14 -5.04
CA VAL A 169 -18.72 22.03 -3.81
C VAL A 169 -19.62 22.10 -2.58
N GLN A 170 -20.59 23.02 -2.57
CA GLN A 170 -21.52 23.14 -1.46
C GLN A 170 -22.38 21.89 -1.28
N ARG A 171 -22.87 21.29 -2.37
CA ARG A 171 -23.58 19.99 -2.33
C ARG A 171 -22.71 18.88 -1.76
N MET A 172 -21.45 18.80 -2.15
CA MET A 172 -20.52 17.81 -1.60
C MET A 172 -20.30 18.02 -0.10
N ARG A 173 -20.11 19.27 0.36
CA ARG A 173 -20.00 19.61 1.79
C ARG A 173 -21.26 19.21 2.56
N ASP A 174 -22.44 19.41 1.98
CA ASP A 174 -23.70 19.07 2.62
C ASP A 174 -23.89 17.54 2.73
N CYS A 175 -23.51 16.78 1.70
CA CYS A 175 -23.48 15.30 1.76
C CYS A 175 -22.57 14.80 2.89
N LEU A 176 -21.38 15.36 3.03
CA LEU A 176 -20.45 14.98 4.11
C LEU A 176 -21.02 15.30 5.50
N LYS A 177 -21.75 16.41 5.66
CA LYS A 177 -22.44 16.73 6.93
C LYS A 177 -23.57 15.75 7.25
N ILE A 178 -24.27 15.23 6.25
CA ILE A 178 -25.32 14.21 6.44
C ILE A 178 -24.70 12.89 6.87
N ILE A 179 -23.63 12.45 6.21
CA ILE A 179 -22.90 11.22 6.58
C ILE A 179 -22.43 11.29 8.03
N ARG A 180 -21.86 12.43 8.45
CA ARG A 180 -21.39 12.64 9.83
C ARG A 180 -22.50 12.66 10.88
N ARG A 181 -23.76 12.94 10.51
CA ARG A 181 -24.92 12.92 11.41
C ARG A 181 -25.56 11.53 11.57
N ASN A 182 -25.39 10.65 10.60
CA ASN A 182 -25.99 9.31 10.61
C ASN A 182 -25.07 8.24 11.24
N SER A 183 -23.89 8.64 11.73
CA SER A 183 -22.92 7.78 12.44
C SER A 183 -23.00 7.91 13.97
N VAL A 184 -24.16 8.31 14.51
CA VAL A 184 -24.49 8.35 15.95
C VAL A 184 -25.67 7.42 16.19
#